data_AF-A0A933Y0D4-F1
#
_entry.id   AF-A0A933Y0D4-F1
#
_cell.length_a   1.000
_cell.length_b   1.000
_cell.length_c   1.000
_cell.angle_alpha   90.00
_cell.angle_beta   90.00
_cell.angle_gamma   90.00
#
_symmetry.space_group_name_H-M   'P 1'
#
loop_
_entity.id
_entity.type
_entity.pdbx_description
1 polymer ?
#
loop_
_entity_poly.entity_id
_entity_poly.type
_entity_poly.pdbx_seq_one_letter_code
_entity_poly.pdbx_strand_id
1 'polypeptide(L)'
;MHRRTWAEAERLVRHALHTWRRQGVESAVIVTGRGYGNARQEPVLRTKLEHWLDAAEARGLGVRSWRRVAREGALEIQLARPGAAR
;
A
#
# COMPACT_ATOMS: atom_id res chain seq x y z
N MET A 1 -2.90 11.61 -3.83
CA MET A 1 -4.24 10.97 -3.84
C MET A 1 -5.33 11.91 -3.28
N HIS A 2 -5.40 13.19 -3.70
CA HIS A 2 -6.46 14.08 -3.22
C HIS A 2 -7.77 13.76 -3.96
N ARG A 3 -8.89 13.58 -3.23
CA ARG A 3 -10.26 13.28 -3.71
C ARG A 3 -10.58 11.87 -4.25
N ARG A 4 -9.75 10.86 -3.98
CA ARG A 4 -10.10 9.47 -4.38
C ARG A 4 -10.87 8.74 -3.28
N THR A 5 -11.86 7.96 -3.69
CA THR A 5 -12.55 7.00 -2.81
C THR A 5 -11.60 5.87 -2.41
N TRP A 6 -11.96 5.13 -1.36
CA TRP A 6 -11.19 3.94 -0.94
C TRP A 6 -11.06 2.91 -2.08
N ALA A 7 -12.14 2.63 -2.81
CA ALA A 7 -12.14 1.65 -3.90
C ALA A 7 -11.16 2.02 -5.02
N GLU A 8 -11.07 3.30 -5.37
CA GLU A 8 -10.12 3.78 -6.38
C GLU A 8 -8.67 3.70 -5.88
N ALA A 9 -8.44 4.04 -4.61
CA ALA A 9 -7.15 3.92 -3.96
C ALA A 9 -6.66 2.47 -3.98
N GLU A 10 -7.51 1.56 -3.52
CA GLU A 10 -7.23 0.13 -3.46
C GLU A 10 -6.92 -0.45 -4.86
N ARG A 11 -7.72 -0.11 -5.88
CA ARG A 11 -7.48 -0.53 -7.26
C ARG A 11 -6.11 -0.10 -7.79
N LEU A 12 -5.69 1.14 -7.51
CA LEU A 12 -4.37 1.63 -7.91
C LEU A 12 -3.25 0.88 -7.19
N VAL A 13 -3.40 0.67 -5.88
CA VAL A 13 -2.41 -0.06 -5.08
C VAL A 13 -2.25 -1.48 -5.60
N ARG A 14 -3.34 -2.19 -5.87
CA ARG A 14 -3.33 -3.54 -6.47
C ARG A 14 -2.55 -3.57 -7.78
N HIS A 15 -2.83 -2.63 -8.67
CA HIS A 15 -2.15 -2.53 -9.96
C HIS A 15 -0.66 -2.22 -9.81
N ALA A 16 -0.30 -1.34 -8.87
CA ALA A 16 1.09 -1.01 -8.56
C ALA A 16 1.85 -2.21 -8.01
N LEU A 17 1.29 -2.92 -7.02
CA LEU A 17 1.91 -4.12 -6.43
C LEU A 17 2.13 -5.22 -7.47
N HIS A 18 1.15 -5.46 -8.34
CA HIS A 18 1.29 -6.41 -9.43
C HIS A 18 2.42 -6.02 -10.39
N THR A 19 2.47 -4.75 -10.79
CA THR A 19 3.51 -4.21 -11.68
C THR A 19 4.90 -4.32 -11.05
N TRP A 20 5.06 -3.87 -9.81
CA TRP A 20 6.33 -3.93 -9.07
C TRP A 20 6.82 -5.35 -8.89
N ARG A 21 5.93 -6.29 -8.55
CA ARG A 21 6.29 -7.70 -8.47
C ARG A 21 6.76 -8.24 -9.81
N ARG A 22 6.09 -7.93 -10.91
CA ARG A 22 6.53 -8.35 -12.26
C ARG A 22 7.87 -7.75 -12.67
N GLN A 23 8.18 -6.55 -12.18
CA GLN A 23 9.46 -5.88 -12.39
C GLN A 23 10.57 -6.36 -11.45
N GLY A 24 10.28 -7.29 -10.52
CA GLY A 24 11.26 -7.77 -9.55
C GLY A 24 11.61 -6.75 -8.47
N VAL A 25 10.79 -5.71 -8.28
CA VAL A 25 10.97 -4.73 -7.21
C VAL A 25 10.75 -5.42 -5.86
N GLU A 26 11.71 -5.29 -4.97
CA GLU A 26 11.67 -5.92 -3.64
C GLU A 26 11.09 -5.00 -2.57
N SER A 27 11.18 -3.70 -2.77
CA SER A 27 10.67 -2.70 -1.85
C SER A 27 10.12 -1.49 -2.60
N ALA A 28 8.96 -0.99 -2.17
CA ALA A 28 8.32 0.18 -2.76
C ALA A 28 7.66 1.04 -1.68
N VAL A 29 7.54 2.34 -1.95
CA VAL A 29 6.92 3.31 -1.03
C VAL A 29 5.62 3.83 -1.61
N ILE A 30 4.55 3.73 -0.84
CA ILE A 30 3.26 4.33 -1.14
C ILE A 30 3.08 5.58 -0.28
N VAL A 31 3.02 6.74 -0.93
CA VAL A 31 2.77 8.02 -0.26
C VAL A 31 1.28 8.23 -0.08
N THR A 32 0.78 8.04 1.14
CA THR A 32 -0.63 8.22 1.51
C THR A 32 -0.93 9.65 1.99
N GLY A 33 0.11 10.44 2.27
CA GLY A 33 -0.01 11.77 2.86
C GLY A 33 -0.34 11.71 4.36
N ARG A 34 -0.25 12.84 5.06
CA ARG A 34 -0.41 12.88 6.53
C ARG A 34 -1.85 12.75 7.04
N GLY A 35 -2.87 12.84 6.18
CA GLY A 35 -4.28 12.62 6.56
C GLY A 35 -5.10 13.89 6.84
N TYR A 36 -4.52 15.09 6.75
CA TYR A 36 -5.18 16.36 7.06
C TYR A 36 -6.27 16.83 6.06
N GLY A 37 -6.80 15.94 5.21
CA GLY A 37 -7.59 16.32 4.03
C GLY A 37 -9.08 15.96 4.06
N ASN A 38 -9.60 15.39 5.15
CA ASN A 38 -11.05 15.19 5.33
C ASN A 38 -11.59 16.15 6.41
N ALA A 39 -12.91 16.33 6.46
CA ALA A 39 -13.57 17.23 7.41
C ALA A 39 -13.31 16.89 8.89
N ARG A 40 -12.80 15.68 9.16
CA ARG A 40 -12.44 15.19 10.49
C ARG A 40 -10.93 15.24 10.79
N GLN A 41 -10.11 15.68 9.82
CA GLN A 41 -8.64 15.62 9.85
C GLN A 41 -8.04 14.23 10.16
N GLU A 42 -8.72 13.16 9.77
CA GLU A 42 -8.32 11.78 10.04
C GLU A 42 -7.71 11.08 8.81
N PRO A 43 -6.71 10.21 8.96
CA PRO A 43 -6.12 9.46 7.87
C PRO A 43 -6.99 8.25 7.44
N VAL A 44 -8.20 8.50 6.94
CA VAL A 44 -9.17 7.43 6.56
C VAL A 44 -8.62 6.47 5.51
N LEU A 45 -7.87 6.96 4.53
CA LEU A 45 -7.27 6.12 3.49
C LEU A 45 -6.08 5.31 4.01
N ARG A 46 -5.33 5.84 4.98
CA ARG A 46 -4.16 5.14 5.53
C ARG A 46 -4.60 3.96 6.37
N THR A 47 -5.50 4.17 7.33
CA THR A 47 -5.97 3.10 8.22
C THR A 47 -6.61 1.96 7.43
N LYS A 48 -7.36 2.26 6.37
CA LYS A 48 -7.91 1.25 5.47
C LYS A 48 -6.83 0.52 4.68
N LEU A 49 -5.82 1.23 4.20
CA LEU A 49 -4.70 0.63 3.48
C LEU A 49 -3.85 -0.27 4.37
N GLU A 50 -3.57 0.14 5.60
CA GLU A 50 -2.86 -0.66 6.60
C GLU A 50 -3.61 -1.98 6.88
N HIS A 51 -4.91 -1.91 7.19
CA HIS A 51 -5.73 -3.11 7.39
C HIS A 51 -5.77 -4.02 6.15
N TRP A 52 -5.84 -3.43 4.96
CA TRP A 52 -5.85 -4.20 3.72
C TRP A 52 -4.49 -4.87 3.45
N LEU A 53 -3.37 -4.21 3.77
CA LEU A 53 -2.03 -4.78 3.63
C LEU A 53 -1.77 -5.96 4.57
N ASP A 54 -2.48 -6.02 5.71
CA ASP A 54 -2.45 -7.17 6.61
C ASP A 54 -3.34 -8.34 6.16
N ALA A 55 -4.26 -8.10 5.22
CA ALA A 55 -5.18 -9.12 4.73
C ALA A 55 -4.46 -10.16 3.86
N ALA A 56 -5.02 -11.39 3.83
CA ALA A 56 -4.51 -12.49 3.01
C ALA A 56 -4.43 -12.13 1.52
N GLU A 57 -5.31 -11.24 1.07
CA GLU A 57 -5.34 -10.78 -0.31
C GLU A 57 -4.09 -9.98 -0.71
N ALA A 58 -3.61 -9.08 0.15
CA ALA A 58 -2.37 -8.35 -0.10
C ALA A 58 -1.16 -9.29 -0.13
N ARG A 59 -1.16 -10.34 0.71
CA ARG A 59 -0.15 -11.41 0.66
C ARG A 59 -0.19 -12.16 -0.66
N GLY A 60 -1.37 -12.46 -1.20
CA GLY A 60 -1.54 -13.06 -2.53
C GLY A 60 -0.91 -12.22 -3.65
N LEU A 61 -0.92 -10.89 -3.50
CA LEU A 61 -0.27 -9.95 -4.42
C LEU A 61 1.25 -9.86 -4.22
N GLY A 62 1.80 -10.53 -3.22
CA GLY A 62 3.23 -10.61 -2.95
C GLY A 62 3.71 -9.68 -1.83
N VAL A 63 2.81 -9.03 -1.08
CA VAL A 63 3.21 -8.26 0.11
C VAL A 63 3.73 -9.22 1.19
N ARG A 64 4.96 -9.01 1.63
CA ARG A 64 5.60 -9.77 2.73
C ARG A 64 5.47 -9.06 4.07
N SER A 65 5.74 -7.77 4.07
CA SER A 65 5.63 -6.90 5.23
C SER A 65 5.47 -5.46 4.79
N TRP A 66 5.05 -4.60 5.71
CA TRP A 66 4.98 -3.16 5.51
C TRP A 66 5.33 -2.43 6.80
N ARG A 67 5.75 -1.17 6.68
CA ARG A 67 5.97 -0.28 7.82
C ARG A 67 5.67 1.17 7.46
N ARG A 68 5.35 1.97 8.47
CA ARG A 68 5.23 3.43 8.32
C ARG A 68 6.61 4.06 8.14
N VAL A 69 6.72 5.01 7.22
CA VAL A 69 7.93 5.79 6.96
C VAL A 69 7.58 7.27 6.74
N ALA A 70 8.61 8.13 6.62
CA ALA A 70 8.48 9.55 6.31
C ALA A 70 7.52 10.32 7.25
N ARG A 71 7.79 10.28 8.57
CA ARG A 71 6.92 10.87 9.62
C ARG A 71 5.46 10.44 9.47
N GLU A 72 5.26 9.14 9.23
CA GLU A 72 3.96 8.50 9.01
C GLU A 72 3.18 8.95 7.76
N GLY A 73 3.80 9.73 6.87
CA GLY A 73 3.17 10.17 5.62
C GLY A 73 3.19 9.13 4.49
N ALA A 74 3.87 8.01 4.69
CA ALA A 74 4.04 6.97 3.69
C ALA A 74 4.16 5.57 4.31
N LEU A 75 3.91 4.55 3.49
CA LEU A 75 4.07 3.15 3.83
C LEU A 75 5.15 2.55 2.93
N GLU A 76 6.20 1.99 3.52
CA GLU A 76 7.15 1.15 2.81
C GLU A 76 6.62 -0.29 2.81
N ILE A 77 6.62 -0.93 1.64
CA ILE A 77 6.10 -2.27 1.41
C ILE A 77 7.24 -3.14 0.90
N GLN A 78 7.41 -4.30 1.52
CA GLN A 78 8.34 -5.34 1.08
C GLN A 78 7.59 -6.37 0.24
N LEU A 79 8.11 -6.69 -0.93
CA LEU A 79 7.51 -7.58 -1.92
C LEU A 79 8.30 -8.89 -2.05
N ALA A 80 7.58 -9.98 -2.33
CA ALA A 80 8.17 -11.24 -2.73
C ALA A 80 8.66 -11.15 -4.18
N ARG A 81 9.88 -11.65 -4.45
CA ARG A 81 10.38 -11.77 -5.81
C ARG A 81 9.48 -12.70 -6.63
N PRO A 82 9.24 -12.41 -7.92
CA PRO A 82 8.63 -13.38 -8.82
C PRO A 82 9.51 -14.63 -8.88
N GLY A 83 8.91 -15.81 -8.67
CA GLY A 83 9.64 -17.08 -8.61
C GLY A 83 10.11 -17.50 -7.22
N ALA A 84 9.94 -16.68 -6.18
CA ALA A 84 10.05 -17.11 -4.78
C ALA A 84 8.76 -17.83 -4.34
N ALA A 85 8.35 -18.85 -5.10
CA ALA A 85 7.50 -19.90 -4.57
C ALA A 85 8.44 -20.99 -4.04
N ARG A 86 8.41 -21.22 -2.73
CA ARG A 86 8.80 -22.49 -2.13
C ARG A 86 7.54 -23.07 -1.51
#